data_AF-A0AAD6DBP0-F1
#
_entry.id   AF-A0AAD6DBP0-F1
#
_cell.length_a   1.000
_cell.length_b   1.000
_cell.length_c   1.000
_cell.angle_alpha   90.00
_cell.angle_beta   90.00
_cell.angle_gamma   90.00
#
_symmetry.space_group_name_H-M   'P 1'
#
loop_
_entity.id
_entity.type
_entity.pdbx_description
1 polymer ?
#
loop_
_entity_poly.entity_id
_entity_poly.type
_entity_poly.pdbx_seq_one_letter_code
_entity_poly.pdbx_strand_id
1 'polypeptide(L)'
;MAVIPQLPFFGGDASLRGVSTGALVGMGLLLIPLYFLSFIIYNLFFHPLRKYPGPKLMAASRLPYMFGIISGRYPQTIKKLHEQHGEVVRVAPDELSFTDGRAWKIIYGTRPGHSQKPKDLRFYSPGAAPAPSIINSNDEDHSRFRRLLSHAFSDSSLRGQEPIIKTYVDLLMQRLHENSAAGQPLNLVAWYNFTTFDIIGDLAFGEPFDCLKNSDYHDWVRIIFSSVKFSSYANFARRLPGTKYLFKLITPKRVFFEKEWHNAMTREKVLKRVQKTNERPDFYANILKYDGTEKGLTVDEMISNGGLLIIAGSETTATVLSGEEEICFDSCNKLEYCLAVLNEAMRLYPPVAAGLPRIVDAQGDMIGKHWLPGGTIVSVPQLATNHSSRNFTDPEEFIPERHLNDPRYASDDRSAMQPFSFGPRNCIGRNLAFVEMRIILARMVFNFDMELDPSSDGWTNQDAYGLWDKPDLMVKVTARNV
;
A
#
# COMPACT_ATOMS: atom_id res chain seq x y z
N MET A 1 -42.11 67.20 -15.04
CA MET A 1 -41.87 65.77 -15.37
C MET A 1 -42.11 64.94 -14.12
N ALA A 2 -42.49 63.66 -14.29
CA ALA A 2 -42.73 62.62 -13.27
C ALA A 2 -42.68 63.03 -11.78
N VAL A 3 -43.86 63.15 -11.16
CA VAL A 3 -43.99 63.14 -9.68
C VAL A 3 -43.90 61.69 -9.21
N ILE A 4 -43.02 61.39 -8.26
CA ILE A 4 -42.94 60.07 -7.60
C ILE A 4 -44.02 60.03 -6.49
N PRO A 5 -44.90 59.03 -6.44
CA PRO A 5 -45.93 58.94 -5.40
C PRO A 5 -45.33 58.58 -4.04
N GLN A 6 -45.88 59.16 -2.98
CA GLN A 6 -45.55 58.75 -1.61
C GLN A 6 -46.16 57.36 -1.32
N LEU A 7 -45.35 56.45 -0.81
CA LEU A 7 -45.82 55.23 -0.16
C LEU A 7 -46.02 55.48 1.35
N PRO A 8 -47.01 54.85 2.00
CA PRO A 8 -47.35 55.13 3.39
C PRO A 8 -46.29 54.60 4.37
N PHE A 9 -46.12 55.30 5.49
CA PHE A 9 -45.40 54.81 6.65
C PHE A 9 -46.09 53.55 7.21
N PHE A 10 -45.48 52.38 7.01
CA PHE A 10 -45.69 51.23 7.88
C PHE A 10 -44.65 51.26 8.99
N GLY A 11 -45.07 51.67 10.18
CA GLY A 11 -44.27 51.50 11.39
C GLY A 11 -44.16 50.01 11.73
N GLY A 12 -42.94 49.49 11.82
CA GLY A 12 -42.68 48.10 12.16
C GLY A 12 -41.19 47.81 12.25
N ASP A 13 -40.70 47.56 13.47
CA ASP A 13 -39.34 47.13 13.73
C ASP A 13 -39.11 45.71 13.18
N ALA A 14 -38.80 45.61 11.89
CA ALA A 14 -38.30 44.40 11.23
C ALA A 14 -36.85 44.06 11.66
N SER A 15 -36.51 44.31 12.93
CA SER A 15 -35.26 43.88 13.53
C SER A 15 -35.25 42.35 13.57
N LEU A 16 -34.22 41.72 13.00
CA LEU A 16 -34.02 40.27 13.02
C LEU A 16 -33.52 39.79 14.40
N ARG A 17 -34.25 40.18 15.45
CA ARG A 17 -34.22 39.55 16.78
C ARG A 17 -35.06 38.26 16.66
N GLY A 18 -34.51 37.07 16.83
CA GLY A 18 -33.13 36.73 17.10
C GLY A 18 -33.12 35.33 17.69
N VAL A 19 -32.89 34.31 16.85
CA VAL A 19 -32.84 32.92 17.33
C VAL A 19 -31.68 32.83 18.31
N SER A 20 -31.99 32.59 19.60
CA SER A 20 -30.97 32.65 20.64
C SER A 20 -29.88 31.61 20.36
N THR A 21 -28.65 31.88 20.78
CA THR A 21 -27.53 30.94 20.64
C THR A 21 -27.86 29.59 21.29
N GLY A 22 -28.61 29.60 22.41
CA GLY A 22 -29.15 28.40 23.04
C GLY A 22 -30.17 27.65 22.18
N ALA A 23 -31.06 28.34 21.45
CA ALA A 23 -32.01 27.70 20.54
C ALA A 23 -31.32 27.12 19.29
N LEU A 24 -30.32 27.80 18.73
CA LEU A 24 -29.51 27.27 17.62
C LEU A 24 -28.71 26.03 18.06
N VAL A 25 -28.07 26.08 19.24
CA VAL A 25 -27.35 24.94 19.82
C VAL A 25 -28.29 23.79 20.14
N GLY A 26 -29.45 24.05 20.77
CA GLY A 26 -30.46 23.03 21.07
C GLY A 26 -31.03 22.36 19.82
N MET A 27 -31.30 23.14 18.76
CA MET A 27 -31.73 22.59 17.46
C MET A 27 -30.62 21.75 16.83
N GLY A 28 -29.35 22.16 16.92
CA GLY A 28 -28.21 21.35 16.47
C GLY A 28 -28.08 20.03 17.24
N LEU A 29 -28.21 20.07 18.57
CA LEU A 29 -28.16 18.89 19.45
C LEU A 29 -29.28 17.87 19.17
N LEU A 30 -30.42 18.30 18.61
CA LEU A 30 -31.51 17.41 18.21
C LEU A 30 -31.37 16.92 16.76
N LEU A 31 -31.03 17.81 15.81
CA LEU A 31 -30.94 17.46 14.39
C LEU A 31 -29.75 16.55 14.07
N ILE A 32 -28.62 16.67 14.78
CA ILE A 32 -27.43 15.86 14.52
C ILE A 32 -27.68 14.37 14.83
N PRO A 33 -28.21 13.96 16.00
CA PRO A 33 -28.60 12.57 16.25
C PRO A 33 -29.67 12.05 15.28
N LEU A 34 -30.67 12.86 14.92
CA LEU A 34 -31.71 12.48 13.96
C LEU A 34 -31.14 12.25 12.53
N TYR A 35 -30.16 13.06 12.12
CA TYR A 35 -29.43 12.85 10.86
C TYR A 35 -28.64 11.53 10.89
N PHE A 36 -27.88 11.25 11.95
CA PHE A 36 -27.16 9.98 12.05
C PHE A 36 -28.09 8.77 12.15
N LEU A 37 -29.21 8.87 12.87
CA LEU A 37 -30.21 7.80 12.98
C LEU A 37 -30.90 7.52 11.64
N SER A 38 -31.31 8.55 10.91
CA SER A 38 -31.92 8.38 9.58
C SER A 38 -30.92 7.82 8.56
N PHE A 39 -29.63 8.20 8.64
CA PHE A 39 -28.56 7.60 7.84
C PHE A 39 -28.35 6.11 8.17
N ILE A 40 -28.35 5.73 9.45
CA ILE A 40 -28.28 4.32 9.90
C ILE A 40 -29.48 3.51 9.38
N ILE A 41 -30.70 4.05 9.50
CA ILE A 41 -31.93 3.42 9.00
C ILE A 41 -31.86 3.25 7.48
N TYR A 42 -31.45 4.29 6.74
CA TYR A 42 -31.24 4.21 5.29
C TYR A 42 -30.23 3.12 4.94
N ASN A 43 -29.07 3.11 5.60
CA ASN A 43 -27.98 2.18 5.32
C ASN A 43 -28.33 0.70 5.59
N LEU A 44 -29.16 0.42 6.59
CA LEU A 44 -29.64 -0.91 6.93
C LEU A 44 -30.82 -1.38 6.06
N PHE A 45 -31.81 -0.53 5.84
CA PHE A 45 -33.11 -0.95 5.29
C PHE A 45 -33.36 -0.53 3.85
N PHE A 46 -32.72 0.52 3.33
CA PHE A 46 -33.06 1.12 2.02
C PHE A 46 -31.90 1.18 1.03
N HIS A 47 -30.65 1.25 1.51
CA HIS A 47 -29.45 1.34 0.68
C HIS A 47 -29.35 0.17 -0.32
N PRO A 48 -28.95 0.38 -1.59
CA PRO A 48 -28.92 -0.69 -2.61
C PRO A 48 -28.12 -1.93 -2.21
N LEU A 49 -27.06 -1.74 -1.40
CA LEU A 49 -26.21 -2.82 -0.89
C LEU A 49 -26.81 -3.59 0.31
N ARG A 50 -28.04 -3.31 0.77
CA ARG A 50 -28.69 -3.98 1.92
C ARG A 50 -28.79 -5.52 1.79
N LYS A 51 -28.71 -6.03 0.56
CA LYS A 51 -28.79 -7.46 0.21
C LYS A 51 -27.48 -8.25 0.38
N TYR A 52 -26.33 -7.57 0.52
CA TYR A 52 -25.04 -8.25 0.67
C TYR A 52 -24.78 -8.61 2.14
N PRO A 53 -24.18 -9.77 2.43
CA PRO A 53 -23.91 -10.20 3.80
C PRO A 53 -22.78 -9.35 4.43
N GLY A 54 -22.74 -9.28 5.75
CA GLY A 54 -21.79 -8.46 6.49
C GLY A 54 -22.30 -8.03 7.87
N PRO A 55 -21.41 -7.56 8.78
CA PRO A 55 -21.81 -7.10 10.10
C PRO A 55 -22.77 -5.92 10.03
N LYS A 56 -23.89 -5.97 10.77
CA LYS A 56 -24.90 -4.90 10.74
C LYS A 56 -24.33 -3.53 11.17
N LEU A 57 -23.33 -3.50 12.07
CA LEU A 57 -22.65 -2.26 12.46
C LEU A 57 -21.86 -1.63 11.30
N MET A 58 -21.15 -2.43 10.50
CA MET A 58 -20.43 -1.97 9.30
C MET A 58 -21.39 -1.60 8.17
N ALA A 59 -22.47 -2.36 8.00
CA ALA A 59 -23.53 -2.04 7.04
C ALA A 59 -24.24 -0.73 7.38
N ALA A 60 -24.41 -0.39 8.66
CA ALA A 60 -25.05 0.82 9.16
C ALA A 60 -24.14 2.06 9.16
N SER A 61 -22.87 1.90 9.54
CA SER A 61 -21.94 3.00 9.80
C SER A 61 -20.51 2.64 9.37
N ARG A 62 -19.77 3.65 8.93
CA ARG A 62 -18.35 3.53 8.55
C ARG A 62 -17.39 3.60 9.76
N LEU A 63 -17.90 3.82 10.97
CA LEU A 63 -17.09 3.89 12.20
C LEU A 63 -16.29 2.61 12.51
N PRO A 64 -16.83 1.37 12.38
CA PRO A 64 -16.04 0.16 12.66
C PRO A 64 -14.91 -0.06 11.65
N TYR A 65 -15.14 0.26 10.37
CA TYR A 65 -14.10 0.32 9.34
C TYR A 65 -12.99 1.31 9.75
N MET A 66 -13.40 2.51 10.18
CA MET A 66 -12.47 3.60 10.56
C MET A 66 -11.64 3.25 11.81
N PHE A 67 -12.23 2.56 12.78
CA PHE A 67 -11.52 2.00 13.93
C PHE A 67 -10.52 0.92 13.49
N GLY A 68 -10.96 -0.02 12.64
CA GLY A 68 -10.09 -1.07 12.07
C GLY A 68 -8.83 -0.51 11.41
N ILE A 69 -8.96 0.52 10.58
CA ILE A 69 -7.84 1.21 9.91
C ILE A 69 -6.88 1.89 10.90
N ILE A 70 -7.38 2.55 11.95
CA ILE A 70 -6.51 3.16 12.99
C ILE A 70 -5.87 2.12 13.90
N SER A 71 -6.53 0.99 14.14
CA SER A 71 -5.99 -0.12 14.94
C SER A 71 -4.98 -0.99 14.20
N GLY A 72 -4.72 -0.75 12.91
CA GLY A 72 -3.91 -1.64 12.06
C GLY A 72 -4.54 -3.01 11.75
N ARG A 73 -5.52 -3.48 12.54
CA ARG A 73 -6.16 -4.81 12.43
C ARG A 73 -7.23 -4.95 11.34
N TYR A 74 -7.25 -4.05 10.36
CA TYR A 74 -8.21 -4.11 9.25
C TYR A 74 -8.08 -5.39 8.40
N PRO A 75 -6.88 -5.83 7.95
CA PRO A 75 -6.77 -7.02 7.09
C PRO A 75 -7.28 -8.30 7.77
N GLN A 76 -6.92 -8.53 9.05
CA GLN A 76 -7.35 -9.70 9.82
C GLN A 76 -8.86 -9.67 10.09
N THR A 77 -9.41 -8.47 10.36
CA THR A 77 -10.86 -8.29 10.45
C THR A 77 -11.54 -8.71 9.15
N ILE A 78 -11.02 -8.30 7.99
CA ILE A 78 -11.62 -8.66 6.70
C ILE A 78 -11.44 -10.14 6.35
N LYS A 79 -10.30 -10.78 6.70
CA LYS A 79 -10.11 -12.25 6.62
C LYS A 79 -11.24 -12.99 7.35
N LYS A 80 -11.44 -12.66 8.63
CA LYS A 80 -12.49 -13.25 9.48
C LYS A 80 -13.91 -13.02 8.96
N LEU A 81 -14.18 -11.87 8.33
CA LEU A 81 -15.48 -11.61 7.73
C LEU A 81 -15.74 -12.41 6.45
N HIS A 82 -14.72 -12.69 5.63
CA HIS A 82 -14.86 -13.56 4.45
C HIS A 82 -15.02 -15.05 4.81
N GLU A 83 -14.35 -15.50 5.88
CA GLU A 83 -14.61 -16.82 6.50
C GLU A 83 -16.10 -16.95 6.89
N GLN A 84 -16.64 -15.94 7.59
CA GLN A 84 -18.00 -15.94 8.14
C GLN A 84 -19.12 -15.64 7.13
N HIS A 85 -18.84 -14.94 6.03
CA HIS A 85 -19.87 -14.40 5.12
C HIS A 85 -19.68 -14.74 3.64
N GLY A 86 -18.58 -15.41 3.27
CA GLY A 86 -18.33 -15.90 1.91
C GLY A 86 -17.63 -14.89 0.99
N GLU A 87 -17.76 -15.11 -0.31
CA GLU A 87 -16.94 -14.47 -1.36
C GLU A 87 -17.07 -12.93 -1.44
N VAL A 88 -18.23 -12.38 -1.03
CA VAL A 88 -18.56 -10.96 -1.20
C VAL A 88 -19.22 -10.41 0.06
N VAL A 89 -18.57 -9.44 0.71
CA VAL A 89 -18.96 -8.94 2.04
C VAL A 89 -19.08 -7.42 2.06
N ARG A 90 -20.14 -6.91 2.70
CA ARG A 90 -20.36 -5.47 2.94
C ARG A 90 -19.60 -5.01 4.18
N VAL A 91 -18.48 -4.33 3.96
CA VAL A 91 -17.51 -3.94 5.01
C VAL A 91 -17.63 -2.46 5.44
N ALA A 92 -18.42 -1.67 4.71
CA ALA A 92 -18.92 -0.36 5.12
C ALA A 92 -20.28 -0.10 4.42
N PRO A 93 -20.99 1.02 4.69
CA PRO A 93 -22.29 1.27 4.06
C PRO A 93 -22.22 1.29 2.53
N ASP A 94 -21.20 1.96 1.98
CA ASP A 94 -20.91 2.18 0.57
C ASP A 94 -19.83 1.24 -0.02
N GLU A 95 -19.45 0.15 0.67
CA GLU A 95 -18.26 -0.65 0.30
C GLU A 95 -18.47 -2.17 0.37
N LEU A 96 -18.04 -2.86 -0.69
CA LEU A 96 -17.97 -4.31 -0.78
C LEU A 96 -16.52 -4.79 -0.92
N SER A 97 -16.21 -5.91 -0.29
CA SER A 97 -14.96 -6.63 -0.41
C SER A 97 -15.19 -7.97 -1.10
N PHE A 98 -14.25 -8.41 -1.94
CA PHE A 98 -14.37 -9.58 -2.83
C PHE A 98 -13.15 -10.50 -2.71
N THR A 99 -13.33 -11.82 -2.60
CA THR A 99 -12.24 -12.81 -2.63
C THR A 99 -12.26 -13.74 -3.85
N ASP A 100 -13.15 -13.50 -4.82
CA ASP A 100 -13.21 -14.23 -6.11
C ASP A 100 -12.08 -13.74 -7.04
N GLY A 101 -11.21 -14.62 -7.53
CA GLY A 101 -10.07 -14.22 -8.38
C GLY A 101 -10.47 -13.51 -9.67
N ARG A 102 -11.68 -13.78 -10.20
CA ARG A 102 -12.24 -13.11 -11.38
C ARG A 102 -12.50 -11.61 -11.12
N ALA A 103 -12.65 -11.20 -9.85
CA ALA A 103 -12.84 -9.81 -9.47
C ALA A 103 -11.61 -8.94 -9.81
N TRP A 104 -10.38 -9.49 -9.81
CA TRP A 104 -9.17 -8.73 -10.17
C TRP A 104 -9.25 -8.10 -11.56
N LYS A 105 -9.69 -8.88 -12.55
CA LYS A 105 -9.83 -8.44 -13.95
C LYS A 105 -10.92 -7.37 -14.13
N ILE A 106 -11.93 -7.36 -13.27
CA ILE A 106 -13.06 -6.41 -13.34
C ILE A 106 -12.78 -5.12 -12.58
N ILE A 107 -12.13 -5.22 -11.42
CA ILE A 107 -11.86 -4.09 -10.51
C ILE A 107 -10.61 -3.31 -10.96
N TYR A 108 -9.57 -3.99 -11.42
CA TYR A 108 -8.26 -3.38 -11.73
C TYR A 108 -7.79 -3.57 -13.18
N GLY A 109 -8.37 -4.53 -13.90
CA GLY A 109 -8.02 -4.84 -15.29
C GLY A 109 -8.70 -3.95 -16.33
N THR A 110 -8.10 -3.89 -17.53
CA THR A 110 -8.72 -3.28 -18.72
C THR A 110 -9.83 -4.18 -19.25
N ARG A 111 -10.98 -3.60 -19.62
CA ARG A 111 -12.07 -4.27 -20.36
C ARG A 111 -12.51 -3.41 -21.55
N PRO A 112 -12.84 -4.00 -22.72
CA PRO A 112 -13.42 -3.26 -23.84
C PRO A 112 -14.65 -2.46 -23.41
N GLY A 113 -14.78 -1.23 -23.90
CA GLY A 113 -15.91 -0.33 -23.58
C GLY A 113 -15.93 0.22 -22.15
N HIS A 114 -14.89 0.00 -21.33
CA HIS A 114 -14.83 0.46 -19.94
C HIS A 114 -13.59 1.32 -19.67
N SER A 115 -13.77 2.40 -18.90
CA SER A 115 -12.70 3.14 -18.23
C SER A 115 -11.98 2.28 -17.19
N GLN A 116 -10.80 2.71 -16.74
CA GLN A 116 -10.28 2.22 -15.46
C GLN A 116 -11.17 2.76 -14.34
N LYS A 117 -11.48 1.92 -13.36
CA LYS A 117 -12.29 2.33 -12.21
C LYS A 117 -11.59 3.45 -11.42
N PRO A 118 -12.27 4.57 -11.09
CA PRO A 118 -11.66 5.64 -10.32
C PRO A 118 -11.10 5.18 -8.97
N LYS A 119 -10.02 5.83 -8.54
CA LYS A 119 -9.43 5.62 -7.21
C LYS A 119 -10.26 6.32 -6.13
N ASP A 120 -10.43 5.67 -4.98
CA ASP A 120 -11.05 6.32 -3.82
C ASP A 120 -10.14 7.43 -3.27
N LEU A 121 -10.45 8.70 -3.57
CA LEU A 121 -9.62 9.86 -3.18
C LEU A 121 -9.52 10.07 -1.66
N ARG A 122 -10.39 9.44 -0.86
CA ARG A 122 -10.23 9.37 0.61
C ARG A 122 -8.96 8.58 0.98
N PHE A 123 -8.64 7.54 0.20
CA PHE A 123 -7.45 6.69 0.31
C PHE A 123 -6.27 7.27 -0.49
N TYR A 124 -6.45 7.44 -1.81
CA TYR A 124 -5.43 7.92 -2.75
C TYR A 124 -5.31 9.45 -2.81
N SER A 125 -5.32 10.11 -1.66
CA SER A 125 -5.16 11.56 -1.58
C SER A 125 -3.73 11.98 -1.95
N PRO A 126 -3.51 13.01 -2.81
CA PRO A 126 -2.18 13.60 -3.00
C PRO A 126 -1.65 14.28 -1.73
N GLY A 127 -2.53 14.76 -0.86
CA GLY A 127 -2.16 15.26 0.47
C GLY A 127 -1.44 16.61 0.37
N ALA A 128 -0.20 16.66 0.88
CA ALA A 128 0.67 17.84 0.83
C ALA A 128 1.86 17.66 -0.14
N ALA A 129 1.86 16.61 -0.98
CA ALA A 129 2.86 16.46 -2.04
C ALA A 129 2.71 17.60 -3.07
N PRO A 130 3.81 18.14 -3.62
CA PRO A 130 3.75 19.28 -4.53
C PRO A 130 3.16 18.90 -5.91
N ALA A 131 3.17 17.61 -6.27
CA ALA A 131 2.50 17.07 -7.45
C ALA A 131 1.92 15.67 -7.17
N PRO A 132 1.04 15.16 -8.05
CA PRO A 132 0.65 13.74 -8.01
C PRO A 132 1.84 12.81 -8.28
N SER A 133 1.82 11.62 -7.68
CA SER A 133 2.69 10.49 -8.02
C SER A 133 1.90 9.41 -8.75
N ILE A 134 2.59 8.40 -9.30
CA ILE A 134 1.97 7.28 -10.02
C ILE A 134 0.90 6.51 -9.19
N ILE A 135 0.94 6.60 -7.85
CA ILE A 135 -0.08 6.02 -6.97
C ILE A 135 -1.34 6.87 -6.82
N ASN A 136 -1.32 8.19 -7.02
CA ASN A 136 -2.52 9.05 -6.85
C ASN A 136 -2.89 9.89 -8.09
N SER A 137 -2.13 9.81 -9.19
CA SER A 137 -2.44 10.48 -10.46
C SER A 137 -3.64 9.87 -11.23
N ASN A 138 -4.26 10.73 -12.05
CA ASN A 138 -5.31 10.39 -13.04
C ASN A 138 -4.79 9.40 -14.10
N ASP A 139 -5.62 8.99 -15.07
CA ASP A 139 -5.24 7.97 -16.06
C ASP A 139 -4.21 8.44 -17.10
N GLU A 140 -4.23 9.73 -17.45
CA GLU A 140 -3.31 10.33 -18.43
C GLU A 140 -1.90 10.49 -17.83
N ASP A 141 -1.81 11.17 -16.68
CA ASP A 141 -0.56 11.35 -15.93
C ASP A 141 0.01 10.01 -15.49
N HIS A 142 -0.83 9.06 -15.06
CA HIS A 142 -0.36 7.70 -14.80
C HIS A 142 0.27 7.06 -16.04
N SER A 143 -0.32 7.24 -17.22
CA SER A 143 0.21 6.67 -18.46
C SER A 143 1.53 7.34 -18.87
N ARG A 144 1.66 8.67 -18.68
CA ARG A 144 2.93 9.41 -18.84
C ARG A 144 4.00 8.91 -17.86
N PHE A 145 3.70 8.90 -16.56
CA PHE A 145 4.61 8.46 -15.51
C PHE A 145 5.03 7.00 -15.69
N ARG A 146 4.07 6.09 -15.97
CA ARG A 146 4.34 4.66 -16.16
C ARG A 146 5.25 4.43 -17.36
N ARG A 147 5.03 5.12 -18.48
CA ARG A 147 5.90 5.03 -19.66
C ARG A 147 7.35 5.39 -19.30
N LEU A 148 7.58 6.59 -18.77
CA LEU A 148 8.91 7.07 -18.38
C LEU A 148 9.62 6.13 -17.40
N LEU A 149 8.97 5.81 -16.29
CA LEU A 149 9.55 5.02 -15.21
C LEU A 149 9.76 3.55 -15.64
N SER A 150 8.93 2.99 -16.52
CA SER A 150 9.01 1.56 -16.89
C SER A 150 10.33 1.18 -17.57
N HIS A 151 11.00 2.11 -18.24
CA HIS A 151 12.32 1.87 -18.82
C HIS A 151 13.35 1.47 -17.74
N ALA A 152 13.30 2.07 -16.57
CA ALA A 152 14.21 1.78 -15.45
C ALA A 152 14.00 0.38 -14.83
N PHE A 153 12.82 -0.24 -15.03
CA PHE A 153 12.45 -1.58 -14.53
C PHE A 153 12.37 -2.65 -15.65
N SER A 154 12.89 -2.34 -16.84
CA SER A 154 13.03 -3.29 -17.94
C SER A 154 14.18 -4.28 -17.70
N ASP A 155 14.10 -5.49 -18.24
CA ASP A 155 15.15 -6.54 -18.08
C ASP A 155 16.54 -6.01 -18.47
N SER A 156 16.63 -5.28 -19.59
CA SER A 156 17.86 -4.63 -20.06
C SER A 156 18.44 -3.62 -19.06
N SER A 157 17.59 -2.80 -18.42
CA SER A 157 18.05 -1.87 -17.37
C SER A 157 18.43 -2.60 -16.07
N LEU A 158 17.70 -3.66 -15.70
CA LEU A 158 17.98 -4.44 -14.49
C LEU A 158 19.30 -5.20 -14.58
N ARG A 159 19.64 -5.77 -15.75
CA ARG A 159 20.98 -6.33 -16.02
C ARG A 159 22.08 -5.26 -15.92
N GLY A 160 21.80 -4.03 -16.34
CA GLY A 160 22.71 -2.88 -16.13
C GLY A 160 22.83 -2.41 -14.67
N GLN A 161 21.86 -2.77 -13.81
CA GLN A 161 21.83 -2.44 -12.38
C GLN A 161 22.35 -3.58 -11.49
N GLU A 162 22.44 -4.81 -12.01
CA GLU A 162 22.89 -6.00 -11.28
C GLU A 162 24.22 -5.80 -10.52
N PRO A 163 25.27 -5.13 -11.06
CA PRO A 163 26.50 -4.89 -10.31
C PRO A 163 26.29 -4.02 -9.04
N ILE A 164 25.35 -3.07 -9.10
CA ILE A 164 24.98 -2.23 -7.95
C ILE A 164 24.28 -3.08 -6.89
N ILE A 165 23.26 -3.85 -7.32
CA ILE A 165 22.51 -4.76 -6.44
C ILE A 165 23.45 -5.76 -5.77
N LYS A 166 24.30 -6.45 -6.56
CA LYS A 166 25.26 -7.45 -6.07
C LYS A 166 26.19 -6.87 -5.00
N THR A 167 26.66 -5.62 -5.17
CA THR A 167 27.55 -4.95 -4.19
C THR A 167 26.90 -4.86 -2.81
N TYR A 168 25.62 -4.50 -2.72
CA TYR A 168 24.91 -4.44 -1.43
C TYR A 168 24.60 -5.83 -0.86
N VAL A 169 24.34 -6.83 -1.71
CA VAL A 169 24.16 -8.22 -1.23
C VAL A 169 25.49 -8.85 -0.78
N ASP A 170 26.61 -8.53 -1.43
CA ASP A 170 27.95 -8.91 -0.96
C ASP A 170 28.20 -8.33 0.45
N LEU A 171 27.89 -7.05 0.64
CA LEU A 171 28.03 -6.36 1.94
C LEU A 171 27.08 -6.93 3.00
N LEU A 172 25.84 -7.29 2.65
CA LEU A 172 24.92 -7.99 3.57
C LEU A 172 25.52 -9.32 4.04
N MET A 173 26.01 -10.16 3.12
CA MET A 173 26.62 -11.44 3.50
C MET A 173 27.85 -11.24 4.38
N GLN A 174 28.71 -10.27 4.05
CA GLN A 174 29.86 -9.91 4.89
C GLN A 174 29.42 -9.53 6.32
N ARG A 175 28.45 -8.62 6.45
CA ARG A 175 27.97 -8.17 7.76
C ARG A 175 27.29 -9.27 8.57
N LEU A 176 26.56 -10.18 7.92
CA LEU A 176 25.97 -11.34 8.58
C LEU A 176 27.03 -12.35 9.06
N HIS A 177 28.10 -12.58 8.29
CA HIS A 177 29.25 -13.37 8.76
C HIS A 177 29.95 -12.72 9.96
N GLU A 178 30.19 -11.40 9.91
CA GLU A 178 30.81 -10.66 11.01
C GLU A 178 29.98 -10.68 12.31
N ASN A 179 28.64 -10.65 12.21
CA ASN A 179 27.74 -10.59 13.38
C ASN A 179 27.29 -11.97 13.89
N SER A 180 27.15 -12.98 13.02
CA SER A 180 26.80 -14.36 13.41
C SER A 180 27.86 -15.00 14.32
N ALA A 181 29.13 -14.61 14.17
CA ALA A 181 30.23 -15.05 15.04
C ALA A 181 30.03 -14.72 16.54
N ALA A 182 29.15 -13.78 16.89
CA ALA A 182 28.80 -13.47 18.28
C ALA A 182 27.81 -14.49 18.91
N GLY A 183 27.22 -15.39 18.11
CA GLY A 183 26.26 -16.40 18.56
C GLY A 183 24.92 -15.85 19.07
N GLN A 184 24.68 -14.55 18.91
CA GLN A 184 23.42 -13.90 19.28
C GLN A 184 22.43 -13.92 18.11
N PRO A 185 21.11 -14.03 18.35
CA PRO A 185 20.09 -13.80 17.33
C PRO A 185 20.24 -12.42 16.68
N LEU A 186 20.07 -12.36 15.36
CA LEU A 186 20.12 -11.15 14.56
C LEU A 186 18.70 -10.75 14.12
N ASN A 187 18.41 -9.45 14.13
CA ASN A 187 17.13 -8.92 13.65
C ASN A 187 17.12 -8.89 12.11
N LEU A 188 16.56 -9.90 11.46
CA LEU A 188 16.57 -9.99 9.99
C LEU A 188 15.70 -8.90 9.33
N VAL A 189 14.64 -8.42 9.99
CA VAL A 189 13.86 -7.26 9.51
C VAL A 189 14.75 -6.03 9.39
N ALA A 190 15.66 -5.80 10.35
CA ALA A 190 16.65 -4.74 10.24
C ALA A 190 17.61 -4.96 9.06
N TRP A 191 18.21 -6.14 8.94
CA TRP A 191 19.17 -6.45 7.86
C TRP A 191 18.57 -6.37 6.44
N TYR A 192 17.36 -6.88 6.23
CA TYR A 192 16.69 -6.77 4.93
C TYR A 192 16.24 -5.35 4.63
N ASN A 193 15.75 -4.60 5.65
CA ASN A 193 15.49 -3.18 5.47
C ASN A 193 16.80 -2.43 5.12
N PHE A 194 17.90 -2.59 5.86
CA PHE A 194 19.20 -1.94 5.56
C PHE A 194 19.61 -2.16 4.09
N THR A 195 19.55 -3.42 3.64
CA THR A 195 19.93 -3.82 2.28
C THR A 195 19.06 -3.17 1.22
N THR A 196 17.74 -3.26 1.37
CA THR A 196 16.78 -2.76 0.38
C THR A 196 16.68 -1.23 0.40
N PHE A 197 16.89 -0.58 1.54
CA PHE A 197 17.06 0.87 1.61
C PHE A 197 18.33 1.33 0.90
N ASP A 198 19.49 0.70 1.12
CA ASP A 198 20.72 1.07 0.42
C ASP A 198 20.61 0.85 -1.10
N ILE A 199 20.07 -0.30 -1.54
CA ILE A 199 19.80 -0.58 -2.96
C ILE A 199 18.86 0.48 -3.57
N ILE A 200 17.69 0.73 -2.98
CA ILE A 200 16.73 1.68 -3.56
C ILE A 200 17.22 3.12 -3.49
N GLY A 201 18.01 3.48 -2.46
CA GLY A 201 18.65 4.79 -2.35
C GLY A 201 19.64 5.01 -3.49
N ASP A 202 20.49 4.02 -3.76
CA ASP A 202 21.51 4.12 -4.78
C ASP A 202 20.93 4.02 -6.21
N LEU A 203 19.89 3.20 -6.42
CA LEU A 203 19.16 3.12 -7.70
C LEU A 203 18.24 4.33 -7.96
N ALA A 204 17.72 5.01 -6.94
CA ALA A 204 16.84 6.16 -7.12
C ALA A 204 17.56 7.54 -7.06
N PHE A 205 18.69 7.68 -6.34
CA PHE A 205 19.38 8.98 -6.18
C PHE A 205 20.87 8.94 -6.55
N GLY A 206 21.39 7.78 -6.96
CA GLY A 206 22.82 7.59 -7.22
C GLY A 206 23.67 7.78 -5.96
N GLU A 207 23.12 7.47 -4.78
CA GLU A 207 23.81 7.42 -3.49
C GLU A 207 23.00 6.65 -2.43
N PRO A 208 23.61 5.69 -1.70
CA PRO A 208 22.93 4.89 -0.66
C PRO A 208 22.61 5.70 0.60
N PHE A 209 22.22 5.00 1.68
CA PHE A 209 22.06 5.54 3.04
C PHE A 209 23.17 5.08 4.00
N ASP A 210 24.08 4.22 3.55
CA ASP A 210 25.13 3.56 4.33
C ASP A 210 24.59 2.68 5.48
N CYS A 211 23.35 2.19 5.39
CA CYS A 211 22.72 1.39 6.45
C CYS A 211 23.48 0.09 6.73
N LEU A 212 23.79 -0.70 5.68
CA LEU A 212 24.60 -1.92 5.81
C LEU A 212 26.04 -1.63 6.25
N LYS A 213 26.60 -0.52 5.77
CA LYS A 213 27.95 -0.10 6.11
C LYS A 213 28.05 0.26 7.60
N ASN A 214 27.03 0.88 8.18
CA ASN A 214 26.99 1.26 9.58
C ASN A 214 26.38 0.18 10.50
N SER A 215 25.71 -0.84 9.93
CA SER A 215 24.91 -1.85 10.65
C SER A 215 23.78 -1.25 11.50
N ASP A 216 23.27 -0.09 11.09
CA ASP A 216 22.21 0.66 11.76
C ASP A 216 21.39 1.46 10.72
N TYR A 217 20.15 1.78 11.05
CA TYR A 217 19.31 2.65 10.23
C TYR A 217 19.84 4.08 10.22
N HIS A 218 20.15 4.60 9.03
CA HIS A 218 20.23 6.04 8.79
C HIS A 218 18.96 6.75 9.30
N ASP A 219 19.06 7.89 9.98
CA ASP A 219 17.92 8.46 10.73
C ASP A 219 16.69 8.77 9.87
N TRP A 220 16.87 9.19 8.61
CA TRP A 220 15.73 9.35 7.68
C TRP A 220 15.02 8.03 7.37
N VAL A 221 15.72 6.89 7.38
CA VAL A 221 15.13 5.57 7.18
C VAL A 221 14.26 5.18 8.39
N ARG A 222 14.72 5.45 9.61
CA ARG A 222 13.98 5.19 10.86
C ARG A 222 12.57 5.78 10.89
N ILE A 223 12.36 6.90 10.18
CA ILE A 223 11.10 7.66 10.21
C ILE A 223 10.16 7.37 9.03
N ILE A 224 10.56 6.54 8.06
CA ILE A 224 9.81 6.35 6.81
C ILE A 224 8.43 5.70 7.05
N PHE A 225 8.33 4.74 7.96
CA PHE A 225 7.07 4.09 8.35
C PHE A 225 6.04 5.09 8.91
N SER A 226 6.47 6.21 9.50
CA SER A 226 5.55 7.26 9.94
C SER A 226 4.83 7.96 8.78
N SER A 227 5.38 7.99 7.57
CA SER A 227 4.65 8.47 6.38
C SER A 227 3.50 7.53 5.97
N VAL A 228 3.65 6.22 6.22
CA VAL A 228 2.60 5.21 6.00
C VAL A 228 1.50 5.36 7.06
N LYS A 229 1.89 5.44 8.35
CA LYS A 229 0.96 5.66 9.47
C LYS A 229 0.21 7.00 9.34
N PHE A 230 0.89 8.09 8.98
CA PHE A 230 0.28 9.39 8.64
C PHE A 230 -0.83 9.26 7.58
N SER A 231 -0.57 8.48 6.54
CA SER A 231 -1.53 8.28 5.44
C SER A 231 -2.80 7.56 5.90
N SER A 232 -2.69 6.60 6.83
CA SER A 232 -3.82 5.93 7.47
C SER A 232 -4.63 6.84 8.40
N TYR A 233 -3.99 7.64 9.28
CA TYR A 233 -4.70 8.66 10.06
C TYR A 233 -5.40 9.70 9.17
N ALA A 234 -4.76 10.08 8.06
CA ALA A 234 -5.33 11.01 7.10
C ALA A 234 -6.49 10.39 6.30
N ASN A 235 -6.52 9.06 6.07
CA ASN A 235 -7.69 8.38 5.52
C ASN A 235 -8.90 8.55 6.44
N PHE A 236 -8.75 8.24 7.73
CA PHE A 236 -9.81 8.44 8.74
C PHE A 236 -10.35 9.87 8.70
N ALA A 237 -9.46 10.86 8.72
CA ALA A 237 -9.85 12.28 8.73
C ALA A 237 -10.74 12.70 7.54
N ARG A 238 -10.58 12.06 6.37
CA ARG A 238 -11.34 12.31 5.13
C ARG A 238 -12.65 11.51 5.02
N ARG A 239 -12.94 10.58 5.93
CA ARG A 239 -14.05 9.61 5.77
C ARG A 239 -15.43 10.11 6.22
N LEU A 240 -15.51 11.15 7.05
CA LEU A 240 -16.78 11.73 7.52
C LEU A 240 -16.77 13.27 7.49
N PRO A 241 -17.93 13.94 7.43
CA PRO A 241 -18.02 15.37 7.73
C PRO A 241 -17.45 15.69 9.12
N GLY A 242 -16.69 16.77 9.24
CA GLY A 242 -16.10 17.22 10.52
C GLY A 242 -14.83 16.48 10.97
N THR A 243 -14.59 15.21 10.59
CA THR A 243 -13.39 14.48 11.06
C THR A 243 -12.06 15.10 10.62
N LYS A 244 -12.07 15.96 9.59
CA LYS A 244 -10.92 16.79 9.20
C LYS A 244 -10.37 17.67 10.35
N TYR A 245 -11.23 18.11 11.28
CA TYR A 245 -10.82 18.89 12.45
C TYR A 245 -10.20 18.02 13.54
N LEU A 246 -10.57 16.74 13.62
CA LEU A 246 -9.99 15.76 14.55
C LEU A 246 -8.61 15.26 14.11
N PHE A 247 -8.18 15.52 12.86
CA PHE A 247 -6.92 15.01 12.32
C PHE A 247 -5.69 15.36 13.17
N LYS A 248 -5.62 16.59 13.69
CA LYS A 248 -4.54 17.05 14.58
C LYS A 248 -4.62 16.48 16.01
N LEU A 249 -5.73 15.86 16.38
CA LEU A 249 -5.96 15.27 17.70
C LEU A 249 -5.67 13.76 17.71
N ILE A 250 -6.05 13.05 16.63
CA ILE A 250 -5.84 11.59 16.50
C ILE A 250 -4.43 11.21 16.02
N THR A 251 -3.74 12.12 15.32
CA THR A 251 -2.42 11.84 14.73
C THR A 251 -1.32 12.30 15.69
N PRO A 252 -0.40 11.42 16.13
CA PRO A 252 0.68 11.80 17.03
C PRO A 252 1.55 12.93 16.47
N LYS A 253 1.97 13.88 17.32
CA LYS A 253 2.84 15.02 16.91
C LYS A 253 4.13 14.55 16.24
N ARG A 254 4.71 13.44 16.71
CA ARG A 254 5.88 12.77 16.11
C ARG A 254 5.65 12.43 14.63
N VAL A 255 4.50 11.81 14.32
CA VAL A 255 4.12 11.40 12.96
C VAL A 255 3.93 12.58 12.01
N PHE A 256 3.48 13.75 12.50
CA PHE A 256 3.47 14.99 11.71
C PHE A 256 4.90 15.48 11.39
N PHE A 257 5.76 15.60 12.41
CA PHE A 257 7.13 16.08 12.23
C PHE A 257 7.93 15.19 11.27
N GLU A 258 7.84 13.87 11.48
CA GLU A 258 8.49 12.87 10.63
C GLU A 258 7.97 12.91 9.19
N LYS A 259 6.66 13.16 8.97
CA LYS A 259 6.12 13.29 7.62
C LYS A 259 6.71 14.48 6.87
N GLU A 260 6.85 15.63 7.53
CA GLU A 260 7.43 16.83 6.91
C GLU A 260 8.95 16.71 6.73
N TRP A 261 9.67 16.09 7.68
CA TRP A 261 11.09 15.83 7.50
C TRP A 261 11.35 14.87 6.33
N HIS A 262 10.54 13.83 6.15
CA HIS A 262 10.61 12.97 4.97
C HIS A 262 10.35 13.73 3.66
N ASN A 263 9.42 14.70 3.64
CA ASN A 263 9.20 15.56 2.46
C ASN A 263 10.47 16.37 2.13
N ALA A 264 11.11 16.95 3.14
CA ALA A 264 12.33 17.75 2.98
C ALA A 264 13.51 16.92 2.47
N MET A 265 13.81 15.77 3.10
CA MET A 265 14.91 14.89 2.68
C MET A 265 14.72 14.34 1.25
N THR A 266 13.46 14.02 0.87
CA THR A 266 13.15 13.63 -0.52
C THR A 266 13.46 14.78 -1.48
N ARG A 267 13.04 16.01 -1.17
CA ARG A 267 13.30 17.19 -1.99
C ARG A 267 14.80 17.45 -2.15
N GLU A 268 15.56 17.32 -1.07
CA GLU A 268 17.03 17.45 -1.10
C GLU A 268 17.70 16.40 -1.99
N LYS A 269 17.50 15.09 -1.73
CA LYS A 269 18.12 14.03 -2.52
C LYS A 269 17.75 14.08 -4.00
N VAL A 270 16.50 14.42 -4.34
CA VAL A 270 16.07 14.56 -5.75
C VAL A 270 16.73 15.76 -6.43
N LEU A 271 16.73 16.95 -5.82
CA LEU A 271 17.38 18.13 -6.40
C LEU A 271 18.90 17.90 -6.56
N LYS A 272 19.55 17.24 -5.58
CA LYS A 272 20.95 16.83 -5.64
C LYS A 272 21.23 15.81 -6.77
N ARG A 273 20.34 14.84 -7.03
CA ARG A 273 20.50 13.89 -8.16
C ARG A 273 20.27 14.54 -9.51
N VAL A 274 19.30 15.44 -9.66
CA VAL A 274 19.03 16.15 -10.93
C VAL A 274 20.23 17.00 -11.38
N GLN A 275 21.09 17.43 -10.45
CA GLN A 275 22.33 18.17 -10.74
C GLN A 275 23.56 17.28 -11.10
N LYS A 276 23.48 15.94 -10.98
CA LYS A 276 24.57 15.00 -11.31
C LYS A 276 24.58 14.64 -12.81
N THR A 277 25.74 14.25 -13.35
CA THR A 277 25.85 13.71 -14.73
C THR A 277 25.00 12.45 -14.91
N ASN A 278 24.68 12.13 -16.17
CA ASN A 278 23.65 11.15 -16.50
C ASN A 278 24.20 9.82 -17.03
N GLU A 279 25.41 9.47 -16.62
CA GLU A 279 26.19 8.31 -17.11
C GLU A 279 25.92 7.03 -16.30
N ARG A 280 25.38 7.17 -15.08
CA ARG A 280 25.07 6.05 -14.19
C ARG A 280 23.77 5.33 -14.63
N PRO A 281 23.67 3.98 -14.60
CA PRO A 281 22.45 3.24 -14.96
C PRO A 281 21.31 3.31 -13.91
N ASP A 282 21.15 4.44 -13.22
CA ASP A 282 20.11 4.65 -12.20
C ASP A 282 18.74 5.02 -12.80
N PHE A 283 17.69 5.10 -11.96
CA PHE A 283 16.33 5.37 -12.42
C PHE A 283 16.20 6.77 -13.06
N TYR A 284 16.85 7.78 -12.47
CA TYR A 284 16.82 9.15 -12.97
C TYR A 284 17.54 9.28 -14.31
N ALA A 285 18.51 8.42 -14.61
CA ALA A 285 19.15 8.38 -15.90
C ALA A 285 18.21 8.02 -17.06
N ASN A 286 17.09 7.35 -16.79
CA ASN A 286 16.03 7.15 -17.77
C ASN A 286 14.96 8.25 -17.77
N ILE A 287 14.71 8.90 -16.63
CA ILE A 287 13.77 10.03 -16.52
C ILE A 287 14.33 11.29 -17.23
N LEU A 288 15.58 11.65 -16.95
CA LEU A 288 16.23 12.89 -17.41
C LEU A 288 16.50 12.93 -18.92
N LYS A 289 16.41 11.78 -19.62
CA LYS A 289 16.40 11.72 -21.09
C LYS A 289 15.22 12.46 -21.74
N TYR A 290 14.20 12.80 -20.96
CA TYR A 290 12.99 13.52 -21.39
C TYR A 290 12.80 14.86 -20.68
N ASP A 291 13.82 15.34 -19.94
CA ASP A 291 13.75 16.64 -19.27
C ASP A 291 13.58 17.79 -20.27
N GLY A 292 12.90 18.86 -19.85
CA GLY A 292 12.51 19.98 -20.72
C GLY A 292 11.49 19.65 -21.82
N THR A 293 11.03 18.40 -21.96
CA THR A 293 10.03 18.00 -22.97
C THR A 293 8.62 17.87 -22.38
N GLU A 294 7.58 18.06 -23.21
CA GLU A 294 6.17 17.78 -22.88
C GLU A 294 5.92 16.36 -22.33
N LYS A 295 6.83 15.42 -22.63
CA LYS A 295 6.71 14.01 -22.25
C LYS A 295 7.43 13.68 -20.95
N GLY A 296 8.21 14.59 -20.38
CA GLY A 296 9.01 14.40 -19.16
C GLY A 296 8.19 14.39 -17.86
N LEU A 297 8.92 14.43 -16.74
CA LEU A 297 8.38 14.75 -15.41
C LEU A 297 8.77 16.18 -15.04
N THR A 298 7.92 16.92 -14.34
CA THR A 298 8.33 18.16 -13.67
C THR A 298 9.20 17.84 -12.44
N VAL A 299 9.96 18.80 -11.92
CA VAL A 299 10.77 18.61 -10.71
C VAL A 299 9.93 18.20 -9.50
N ASP A 300 8.73 18.75 -9.34
CA ASP A 300 7.83 18.38 -8.24
C ASP A 300 7.17 17.00 -8.45
N GLU A 301 6.96 16.55 -9.69
CA GLU A 301 6.59 15.17 -10.00
C GLU A 301 7.74 14.20 -9.75
N MET A 302 8.99 14.59 -10.07
CA MET A 302 10.18 13.81 -9.73
C MET A 302 10.30 13.65 -8.20
N ILE A 303 10.12 14.73 -7.43
CA ILE A 303 10.12 14.67 -5.96
C ILE A 303 9.01 13.73 -5.45
N SER A 304 7.80 13.89 -5.98
CA SER A 304 6.62 13.13 -5.53
C SER A 304 6.68 11.64 -5.89
N ASN A 305 7.36 11.27 -6.98
CA ASN A 305 7.63 9.87 -7.33
C ASN A 305 8.90 9.32 -6.65
N GLY A 306 9.94 10.13 -6.44
CA GLY A 306 11.16 9.73 -5.73
C GLY A 306 10.91 9.33 -4.27
N GLY A 307 10.11 10.11 -3.54
CA GLY A 307 9.72 9.77 -2.16
C GLY A 307 8.89 8.48 -2.08
N LEU A 308 8.05 8.23 -3.09
CA LEU A 308 7.31 6.97 -3.23
C LEU A 308 8.24 5.80 -3.55
N LEU A 309 9.20 5.97 -4.46
CA LEU A 309 10.12 4.91 -4.89
C LEU A 309 10.90 4.32 -3.71
N ILE A 310 11.36 5.16 -2.78
CA ILE A 310 12.00 4.70 -1.53
C ILE A 310 11.04 3.79 -0.75
N ILE A 311 9.85 4.28 -0.39
CA ILE A 311 8.91 3.58 0.48
C ILE A 311 8.47 2.25 -0.15
N ALA A 312 8.22 2.25 -1.47
CA ALA A 312 7.73 1.06 -2.17
C ALA A 312 8.85 0.02 -2.42
N GLY A 313 10.06 0.46 -2.81
CA GLY A 313 11.16 -0.44 -3.18
C GLY A 313 11.93 -1.03 -2.00
N SER A 314 11.95 -0.35 -0.84
CA SER A 314 12.57 -0.89 0.37
C SER A 314 11.65 -1.87 1.11
N GLU A 315 10.59 -1.33 1.68
CA GLU A 315 9.70 -1.99 2.63
C GLU A 315 9.14 -3.31 2.07
N THR A 316 8.63 -3.28 0.83
CA THR A 316 7.89 -4.42 0.28
C THR A 316 8.80 -5.59 -0.10
N THR A 317 10.01 -5.32 -0.61
CA THR A 317 11.03 -6.36 -0.83
C THR A 317 11.47 -6.95 0.52
N ALA A 318 11.78 -6.13 1.51
CA ALA A 318 12.19 -6.59 2.84
C ALA A 318 11.10 -7.39 3.59
N THR A 319 9.82 -7.09 3.32
CA THR A 319 8.66 -7.84 3.84
C THR A 319 8.60 -9.26 3.30
N VAL A 320 8.83 -9.47 1.99
CA VAL A 320 8.84 -10.82 1.41
C VAL A 320 10.12 -11.57 1.75
N LEU A 321 11.27 -10.88 1.80
CA LEU A 321 12.57 -11.46 2.18
C LEU A 321 12.62 -12.07 3.59
N SER A 322 11.60 -11.81 4.42
CA SER A 322 11.41 -12.51 5.70
C SER A 322 10.86 -13.95 5.53
N GLY A 323 10.98 -14.55 4.33
CA GLY A 323 10.71 -15.95 3.96
C GLY A 323 11.45 -16.37 2.67
N GLU A 324 11.63 -17.68 2.40
CA GLU A 324 12.78 -18.19 1.61
C GLU A 324 12.51 -18.66 0.13
N GLU A 325 13.38 -19.23 -0.74
CA GLU A 325 14.79 -19.76 -0.75
C GLU A 325 15.59 -19.43 -2.07
N GLU A 326 16.91 -19.71 -2.12
CA GLU A 326 17.81 -20.05 -3.28
C GLU A 326 18.26 -19.07 -4.45
N ILE A 327 19.29 -19.47 -5.26
CA ILE A 327 20.55 -18.74 -5.67
C ILE A 327 20.72 -18.01 -7.06
N CYS A 328 21.21 -16.74 -7.02
CA CYS A 328 21.87 -15.87 -8.07
C CYS A 328 21.17 -15.56 -9.43
N PHE A 329 21.09 -14.30 -9.92
CA PHE A 329 20.28 -13.80 -11.08
C PHE A 329 19.94 -14.83 -12.20
N ASP A 330 20.91 -15.26 -13.01
CA ASP A 330 20.65 -16.16 -14.17
C ASP A 330 20.60 -17.65 -13.79
N SER A 331 20.93 -18.04 -12.55
CA SER A 331 20.60 -19.36 -11.98
C SER A 331 19.24 -19.36 -11.26
N CYS A 332 18.94 -18.36 -10.43
CA CYS A 332 17.62 -18.01 -9.86
C CYS A 332 16.53 -18.18 -10.89
N ASN A 333 16.73 -17.64 -12.11
CA ASN A 333 15.80 -17.75 -13.23
C ASN A 333 15.38 -19.18 -13.59
N LYS A 334 16.16 -20.19 -13.18
CA LYS A 334 15.93 -21.64 -13.35
C LYS A 334 15.58 -22.35 -12.04
N LEU A 335 15.71 -21.69 -10.89
CA LEU A 335 15.34 -22.24 -9.59
C LEU A 335 13.83 -22.06 -9.40
N GLU A 336 13.09 -23.02 -9.95
CA GLU A 336 11.63 -23.05 -9.89
C GLU A 336 11.14 -23.16 -8.44
N TYR A 337 11.86 -23.90 -7.59
CA TYR A 337 11.56 -24.00 -6.15
C TYR A 337 11.72 -22.65 -5.44
N CYS A 338 12.85 -21.96 -5.58
CA CYS A 338 13.04 -20.55 -5.13
C CYS A 338 11.85 -19.64 -5.48
N LEU A 339 11.39 -19.68 -6.74
CA LEU A 339 10.24 -18.90 -7.19
C LEU A 339 8.92 -19.38 -6.57
N ALA A 340 8.75 -20.67 -6.35
CA ALA A 340 7.60 -21.24 -5.67
C ALA A 340 7.51 -20.85 -4.19
N VAL A 341 8.64 -20.92 -3.46
CA VAL A 341 8.72 -20.54 -2.04
C VAL A 341 8.45 -19.03 -1.89
N LEU A 342 9.03 -18.18 -2.74
CA LEU A 342 8.73 -16.73 -2.77
C LEU A 342 7.27 -16.41 -3.10
N ASN A 343 6.64 -17.17 -4.01
CA ASN A 343 5.21 -17.00 -4.27
C ASN A 343 4.37 -17.45 -3.07
N GLU A 344 4.74 -18.53 -2.37
CA GLU A 344 4.01 -18.98 -1.19
C GLU A 344 4.17 -18.04 0.02
N ALA A 345 5.37 -17.48 0.21
CA ALA A 345 5.61 -16.38 1.15
C ALA A 345 4.73 -15.16 0.82
N MET A 346 4.63 -14.76 -0.45
CA MET A 346 3.71 -13.70 -0.89
C MET A 346 2.22 -14.09 -0.82
N ARG A 347 1.88 -15.38 -0.78
CA ARG A 347 0.51 -15.87 -0.59
C ARG A 347 0.08 -15.67 0.87
N LEU A 348 0.84 -16.22 1.82
CA LEU A 348 0.54 -16.15 3.25
C LEU A 348 0.85 -14.78 3.86
N TYR A 349 1.86 -14.08 3.34
CA TYR A 349 2.32 -12.80 3.85
C TYR A 349 2.41 -11.72 2.75
N PRO A 350 1.26 -11.36 2.12
CA PRO A 350 1.24 -10.37 1.05
C PRO A 350 1.63 -8.98 1.57
N PRO A 351 2.60 -8.26 0.95
CA PRO A 351 3.04 -6.95 1.45
C PRO A 351 1.94 -5.88 1.52
N VAL A 352 0.92 -6.01 0.67
CA VAL A 352 -0.33 -5.23 0.76
C VAL A 352 -1.48 -6.18 1.10
N ALA A 353 -1.68 -6.39 2.40
CA ALA A 353 -2.66 -7.32 2.95
C ALA A 353 -4.12 -6.86 2.79
N ALA A 354 -4.37 -5.55 2.84
CA ALA A 354 -5.67 -4.93 2.62
C ALA A 354 -6.03 -4.80 1.13
N GLY A 355 -7.30 -4.62 0.83
CA GLY A 355 -7.76 -4.39 -0.54
C GLY A 355 -7.47 -2.97 -1.02
N LEU A 356 -6.96 -2.82 -2.25
CA LEU A 356 -6.73 -1.52 -2.89
C LEU A 356 -8.06 -0.95 -3.41
N PRO A 357 -8.62 0.15 -2.87
CA PRO A 357 -10.00 0.55 -3.19
C PRO A 357 -10.16 1.15 -4.59
N ARG A 358 -11.26 0.80 -5.24
CA ARG A 358 -11.74 1.39 -6.51
C ARG A 358 -13.21 1.77 -6.36
N ILE A 359 -13.68 2.71 -7.16
CA ILE A 359 -15.08 3.14 -7.19
C ILE A 359 -15.73 2.59 -8.46
N VAL A 360 -16.94 2.02 -8.33
CA VAL A 360 -17.77 1.63 -9.48
C VAL A 360 -18.23 2.90 -10.20
N ASP A 361 -18.00 2.94 -11.50
CA ASP A 361 -18.34 4.03 -12.41
C ASP A 361 -19.84 4.39 -12.35
N ALA A 362 -20.20 5.64 -12.66
CA ALA A 362 -21.52 6.21 -12.35
C ALA A 362 -22.73 5.40 -12.87
N GLN A 363 -22.57 4.74 -14.02
CA GLN A 363 -23.56 3.88 -14.68
C GLN A 363 -23.79 2.52 -13.98
N GLY A 364 -22.98 2.14 -13.00
CA GLY A 364 -22.96 0.80 -12.40
C GLY A 364 -22.13 -0.20 -13.19
N ASP A 365 -21.94 -1.41 -12.64
CA ASP A 365 -21.16 -2.48 -13.28
C ASP A 365 -21.49 -3.87 -12.72
N MET A 366 -21.16 -4.92 -13.49
CA MET A 366 -21.19 -6.32 -13.05
C MET A 366 -19.81 -6.75 -12.51
N ILE A 367 -19.74 -7.10 -11.23
CA ILE A 367 -18.56 -7.76 -10.64
C ILE A 367 -18.89 -9.22 -10.36
N GLY A 368 -18.33 -10.11 -11.18
CA GLY A 368 -18.74 -11.51 -11.24
C GLY A 368 -20.24 -11.61 -11.54
N LYS A 369 -20.98 -12.26 -10.62
CA LYS A 369 -22.44 -12.41 -10.66
C LYS A 369 -23.24 -11.24 -10.05
N HIS A 370 -22.58 -10.12 -9.69
CA HIS A 370 -23.18 -9.06 -8.88
C HIS A 370 -23.24 -7.71 -9.58
N TRP A 371 -24.46 -7.23 -9.90
CA TRP A 371 -24.68 -5.83 -10.30
C TRP A 371 -24.52 -4.88 -9.12
N LEU A 372 -23.67 -3.86 -9.28
CA LEU A 372 -23.39 -2.81 -8.31
C LEU A 372 -23.76 -1.43 -8.87
N PRO A 373 -24.37 -0.54 -8.07
CA PRO A 373 -24.60 0.84 -8.48
C PRO A 373 -23.29 1.65 -8.48
N GLY A 374 -23.26 2.71 -9.28
CA GLY A 374 -22.16 3.68 -9.26
C GLY A 374 -21.92 4.29 -7.89
N GLY A 375 -20.67 4.66 -7.61
CA GLY A 375 -20.22 5.14 -6.30
C GLY A 375 -19.87 4.04 -5.29
N THR A 376 -20.26 2.79 -5.52
CA THR A 376 -19.86 1.64 -4.67
C THR A 376 -18.34 1.51 -4.63
N ILE A 377 -17.74 1.47 -3.44
CA ILE A 377 -16.32 1.12 -3.28
C ILE A 377 -16.17 -0.40 -3.36
N VAL A 378 -15.16 -0.87 -4.09
CA VAL A 378 -14.84 -2.28 -4.30
C VAL A 378 -13.34 -2.53 -4.17
N SER A 379 -12.96 -3.67 -3.60
CA SER A 379 -11.56 -4.10 -3.51
C SER A 379 -11.40 -5.61 -3.33
N VAL A 380 -10.21 -6.12 -3.65
CA VAL A 380 -9.79 -7.51 -3.36
C VAL A 380 -8.71 -7.49 -2.26
N PRO A 381 -9.04 -7.84 -1.00
CA PRO A 381 -8.09 -7.91 0.11
C PRO A 381 -7.23 -9.18 0.02
N GLN A 382 -5.93 -9.03 -0.17
CA GLN A 382 -5.05 -10.18 -0.42
C GLN A 382 -5.02 -11.17 0.74
N LEU A 383 -4.93 -10.71 2.00
CA LEU A 383 -4.88 -11.64 3.15
C LEU A 383 -6.15 -12.52 3.25
N ALA A 384 -7.33 -11.96 3.00
CA ALA A 384 -8.58 -12.72 3.01
C ALA A 384 -8.76 -13.59 1.75
N THR A 385 -8.17 -13.19 0.63
CA THR A 385 -8.26 -13.88 -0.66
C THR A 385 -7.30 -15.08 -0.73
N ASN A 386 -6.08 -14.90 -0.22
CA ASN A 386 -5.00 -15.88 -0.26
C ASN A 386 -5.16 -17.00 0.79
N HIS A 387 -5.83 -16.71 1.92
CA HIS A 387 -6.18 -17.69 2.96
C HIS A 387 -7.60 -18.26 2.81
N SER A 388 -8.30 -17.96 1.71
CA SER A 388 -9.65 -18.49 1.47
C SER A 388 -9.57 -19.97 1.06
N SER A 389 -10.17 -20.87 1.84
CA SER A 389 -10.37 -22.29 1.47
C SER A 389 -11.28 -22.52 0.26
N ARG A 390 -11.84 -21.44 -0.31
CA ARG A 390 -12.56 -21.45 -1.60
C ARG A 390 -11.61 -21.26 -2.80
N ASN A 391 -10.39 -20.80 -2.53
CA ASN A 391 -9.39 -20.43 -3.51
C ASN A 391 -8.13 -21.31 -3.42
N PHE A 392 -7.74 -21.74 -2.21
CA PHE A 392 -6.54 -22.53 -1.97
C PHE A 392 -6.84 -23.72 -1.05
N THR A 393 -6.34 -24.89 -1.43
CA THR A 393 -6.35 -26.12 -0.63
C THR A 393 -5.33 -25.97 0.49
N ASP A 394 -5.66 -26.36 1.72
CA ASP A 394 -4.82 -26.14 2.92
C ASP A 394 -4.24 -24.71 3.00
N PRO A 395 -5.12 -23.69 3.13
CA PRO A 395 -4.79 -22.30 2.84
C PRO A 395 -3.98 -21.57 3.93
N GLU A 396 -3.87 -22.13 5.14
CA GLU A 396 -3.03 -21.58 6.21
C GLU A 396 -1.61 -22.17 6.20
N GLU A 397 -1.40 -23.29 5.49
CA GLU A 397 -0.13 -24.03 5.44
C GLU A 397 0.84 -23.45 4.40
N PHE A 398 2.13 -23.47 4.71
CA PHE A 398 3.20 -23.02 3.82
C PHE A 398 3.63 -24.16 2.89
N ILE A 399 3.12 -24.16 1.65
CA ILE A 399 3.33 -25.26 0.69
C ILE A 399 3.81 -24.73 -0.68
N PRO A 400 5.13 -24.60 -0.90
CA PRO A 400 5.70 -24.16 -2.18
C PRO A 400 5.24 -25.01 -3.37
N GLU A 401 5.05 -26.32 -3.19
CA GLU A 401 4.67 -27.26 -4.26
C GLU A 401 3.34 -26.92 -4.94
N ARG A 402 2.47 -26.11 -4.30
CA ARG A 402 1.24 -25.62 -4.94
C ARG A 402 1.50 -24.80 -6.20
N HIS A 403 2.68 -24.21 -6.33
CA HIS A 403 3.12 -23.45 -7.50
C HIS A 403 3.85 -24.31 -8.55
N LEU A 404 4.24 -25.54 -8.21
CA LEU A 404 5.05 -26.45 -9.01
C LEU A 404 4.23 -27.53 -9.76
N ASN A 405 2.93 -27.27 -9.97
CA ASN A 405 1.99 -28.15 -10.69
C ASN A 405 1.77 -29.53 -10.04
N ASP A 406 2.00 -29.65 -8.74
CA ASP A 406 1.58 -30.81 -7.95
C ASP A 406 0.05 -31.02 -8.07
N PRO A 407 -0.41 -32.23 -8.45
CA PRO A 407 -1.84 -32.54 -8.59
C PRO A 407 -2.70 -32.30 -7.35
N ARG A 408 -2.12 -32.32 -6.13
CA ARG A 408 -2.81 -32.02 -4.87
C ARG A 408 -3.45 -30.62 -4.87
N TYR A 409 -2.84 -29.68 -5.59
CA TYR A 409 -3.23 -28.26 -5.63
C TYR A 409 -3.77 -27.84 -7.00
N ALA A 410 -4.16 -28.80 -7.84
CA ALA A 410 -4.71 -28.54 -9.19
C ALA A 410 -6.08 -27.82 -9.18
N SER A 411 -6.77 -27.83 -8.04
CA SER A 411 -8.04 -27.11 -7.81
C SER A 411 -7.88 -25.66 -7.34
N ASP A 412 -6.66 -25.21 -7.04
CA ASP A 412 -6.42 -23.86 -6.50
C ASP A 412 -6.68 -22.77 -7.56
N ASP A 413 -7.47 -21.74 -7.21
CA ASP A 413 -7.57 -20.50 -7.98
C ASP A 413 -6.32 -19.63 -7.77
N ARG A 414 -5.22 -20.05 -8.40
CA ARG A 414 -3.96 -19.26 -8.44
C ARG A 414 -4.17 -17.86 -9.04
N SER A 415 -5.29 -17.57 -9.72
CA SER A 415 -5.60 -16.21 -10.20
C SER A 415 -6.08 -15.26 -9.11
N ALA A 416 -6.56 -15.80 -7.98
CA ALA A 416 -6.98 -15.03 -6.81
C ALA A 416 -5.82 -14.33 -6.09
N MET A 417 -4.60 -14.89 -6.17
CA MET A 417 -3.38 -14.28 -5.64
C MET A 417 -2.79 -13.29 -6.65
N GLN A 418 -2.61 -12.02 -6.26
CA GLN A 418 -2.00 -10.98 -7.12
C GLN A 418 -1.09 -10.05 -6.28
N PRO A 419 0.05 -10.51 -5.72
CA PRO A 419 0.89 -9.71 -4.82
C PRO A 419 1.34 -8.39 -5.42
N PHE A 420 1.59 -8.37 -6.74
CA PHE A 420 1.98 -7.19 -7.51
C PHE A 420 0.79 -6.41 -8.09
N SER A 421 -0.45 -6.73 -7.71
CA SER A 421 -1.71 -6.20 -8.26
C SER A 421 -1.89 -6.48 -9.76
N PHE A 422 -3.07 -6.16 -10.30
CA PHE A 422 -3.50 -6.53 -11.65
C PHE A 422 -3.71 -5.30 -12.55
N GLY A 423 -3.61 -5.49 -13.86
CA GLY A 423 -3.93 -4.48 -14.88
C GLY A 423 -2.90 -3.35 -15.06
N PRO A 424 -3.26 -2.25 -15.75
CA PRO A 424 -2.33 -1.17 -16.13
C PRO A 424 -1.66 -0.46 -14.94
N ARG A 425 -2.29 -0.51 -13.77
CA ARG A 425 -1.82 0.10 -12.51
C ARG A 425 -1.25 -0.95 -11.53
N ASN A 426 -0.73 -2.07 -12.05
CA ASN A 426 0.04 -3.04 -11.27
C ASN A 426 1.40 -2.48 -10.83
N CYS A 427 2.12 -3.20 -9.95
CA CYS A 427 3.43 -2.79 -9.45
C CYS A 427 4.43 -2.63 -10.60
N ILE A 428 5.12 -1.48 -10.62
CA ILE A 428 6.16 -1.19 -11.61
C ILE A 428 7.48 -1.87 -11.26
N GLY A 429 7.79 -1.97 -9.97
CA GLY A 429 9.01 -2.60 -9.45
C GLY A 429 8.98 -4.12 -9.39
N ARG A 430 7.94 -4.80 -9.92
CA ARG A 430 7.78 -6.27 -9.83
C ARG A 430 9.06 -7.03 -10.22
N ASN A 431 9.70 -6.62 -11.31
CA ASN A 431 10.90 -7.28 -11.82
C ASN A 431 12.10 -7.04 -10.88
N LEU A 432 12.30 -5.80 -10.41
CA LEU A 432 13.36 -5.47 -9.45
C LEU A 432 13.17 -6.21 -8.13
N ALA A 433 11.94 -6.24 -7.59
CA ALA A 433 11.62 -6.99 -6.39
C ALA A 433 11.97 -8.48 -6.57
N PHE A 434 11.61 -9.13 -7.68
CA PHE A 434 12.05 -10.50 -7.93
C PHE A 434 13.57 -10.66 -8.06
N VAL A 435 14.30 -9.67 -8.54
CA VAL A 435 15.77 -9.68 -8.60
C VAL A 435 16.37 -9.57 -7.19
N GLU A 436 15.96 -8.57 -6.41
CA GLU A 436 16.40 -8.34 -5.03
C GLU A 436 16.04 -9.54 -4.13
N MET A 437 14.76 -9.92 -4.12
CA MET A 437 14.24 -11.03 -3.32
C MET A 437 15.05 -12.29 -3.60
N ARG A 438 15.16 -12.72 -4.86
CA ARG A 438 15.85 -13.97 -5.19
C ARG A 438 17.36 -13.88 -4.88
N ILE A 439 18.07 -12.79 -5.23
CA ILE A 439 19.55 -12.70 -5.07
C ILE A 439 20.02 -12.53 -3.62
N ILE A 440 19.24 -11.88 -2.76
CA ILE A 440 19.54 -11.82 -1.32
C ILE A 440 19.34 -13.20 -0.71
N LEU A 441 18.18 -13.78 -0.99
CA LEU A 441 17.65 -14.94 -0.33
C LEU A 441 18.46 -16.22 -0.56
N ALA A 442 18.68 -16.55 -1.83
CA ALA A 442 19.89 -17.16 -2.36
C ALA A 442 21.03 -17.35 -1.37
N ARG A 443 21.56 -16.22 -0.92
CA ARG A 443 22.83 -16.14 -0.26
C ARG A 443 22.67 -16.26 1.24
N MET A 444 21.49 -15.95 1.79
CA MET A 444 21.11 -16.38 3.15
C MET A 444 21.27 -17.90 3.26
N VAL A 445 20.50 -18.66 2.48
CA VAL A 445 20.51 -20.13 2.46
C VAL A 445 21.90 -20.71 2.16
N PHE A 446 22.63 -20.13 1.22
CA PHE A 446 23.97 -20.62 0.86
C PHE A 446 25.01 -20.39 1.96
N ASN A 447 24.97 -19.25 2.66
CA ASN A 447 26.00 -18.88 3.64
C ASN A 447 25.63 -19.28 5.08
N PHE A 448 24.35 -19.49 5.39
CA PHE A 448 23.88 -19.60 6.77
C PHE A 448 22.84 -20.71 6.97
N ASP A 449 22.98 -21.48 8.04
CA ASP A 449 21.88 -22.21 8.65
C ASP A 449 21.15 -21.24 9.60
N MET A 450 19.82 -21.24 9.60
CA MET A 450 19.01 -20.25 10.32
C MET A 450 17.96 -20.90 11.23
N GLU A 451 17.87 -20.39 12.46
CA GLU A 451 16.98 -20.90 13.52
C GLU A 451 16.20 -19.71 14.12
N LEU A 452 14.87 -19.77 14.10
CA LEU A 452 14.02 -18.71 14.67
C LEU A 452 14.23 -18.65 16.19
N ASP A 453 14.46 -17.45 16.74
CA ASP A 453 14.53 -17.28 18.19
C ASP A 453 13.11 -17.26 18.79
N PRO A 454 12.82 -17.98 19.90
CA PRO A 454 11.49 -18.03 20.51
C PRO A 454 10.88 -16.67 20.91
N SER A 455 11.68 -15.60 21.03
CA SER A 455 11.14 -14.23 21.17
C SER A 455 10.31 -13.76 19.97
N SER A 456 10.44 -14.43 18.83
CA SER A 456 9.72 -14.17 17.58
C SER A 456 8.60 -15.19 17.29
N ASP A 457 8.21 -16.01 18.26
CA ASP A 457 7.07 -16.92 18.12
C ASP A 457 5.78 -16.16 17.76
N GLY A 458 5.12 -16.56 16.68
CA GLY A 458 3.91 -15.90 16.18
C GLY A 458 4.13 -14.52 15.53
N TRP A 459 5.36 -14.20 15.09
CA TRP A 459 5.76 -12.92 14.48
C TRP A 459 4.80 -12.36 13.41
N THR A 460 4.06 -13.21 12.69
CA THR A 460 3.07 -12.80 11.65
C THR A 460 1.81 -12.11 12.20
N ASN A 461 1.59 -12.11 13.53
CA ASN A 461 0.41 -11.54 14.19
C ASN A 461 0.47 -9.99 14.35
N GLN A 462 0.69 -9.28 13.25
CA GLN A 462 1.05 -7.85 13.26
C GLN A 462 -0.13 -6.88 13.04
N ASP A 463 0.11 -5.61 13.29
CA ASP A 463 -0.72 -4.50 12.81
C ASP A 463 -0.33 -4.13 11.37
N ALA A 464 -1.25 -3.57 10.58
CA ALA A 464 -0.99 -3.19 9.18
C ALA A 464 -1.65 -1.84 8.82
N TYR A 465 -0.83 -0.84 8.54
CA TYR A 465 -1.23 0.54 8.24
C TYR A 465 -1.29 0.83 6.73
N GLY A 466 -1.54 -0.20 5.93
CA GLY A 466 -1.41 -0.22 4.46
C GLY A 466 -0.22 -1.06 3.99
N LEU A 467 0.85 -1.05 4.79
CA LEU A 467 1.95 -2.02 4.84
C LEU A 467 2.02 -2.56 6.27
N TRP A 468 2.77 -3.65 6.50
CA TRP A 468 2.91 -4.27 7.81
C TRP A 468 3.75 -3.44 8.78
N ASP A 469 3.38 -3.45 10.06
CA ASP A 469 4.11 -2.80 11.15
C ASP A 469 5.04 -3.81 11.82
N LYS A 470 6.08 -4.21 11.08
CA LYS A 470 6.97 -5.34 11.41
C LYS A 470 7.69 -5.12 12.75
N PRO A 471 7.46 -5.96 13.77
CA PRO A 471 8.35 -6.02 14.92
C PRO A 471 9.67 -6.71 14.52
N ASP A 472 10.64 -6.70 15.42
CA ASP A 472 11.93 -7.36 15.20
C ASP A 472 11.74 -8.86 14.95
N LEU A 473 12.48 -9.40 13.96
CA LEU A 473 12.49 -10.82 13.61
C LEU A 473 13.84 -11.40 14.01
N MET A 474 13.92 -11.91 15.24
CA MET A 474 15.16 -12.41 15.82
C MET A 474 15.41 -13.84 15.33
N VAL A 475 16.52 -14.02 14.61
CA VAL A 475 16.92 -15.32 14.04
C VAL A 475 18.38 -15.56 14.35
N LYS A 476 18.69 -16.72 14.92
CA LYS A 476 20.06 -17.20 15.10
C LYS A 476 20.60 -17.65 13.74
N VAL A 477 21.45 -16.81 13.17
CA VAL A 477 22.14 -17.03 11.90
C VAL A 477 23.48 -17.69 12.19
N THR A 478 23.76 -18.85 11.60
CA THR A 478 24.99 -19.64 11.83
C THR A 478 25.73 -19.85 10.52
N ALA A 479 27.00 -19.42 10.41
CA ALA A 479 27.79 -19.57 9.19
C ALA A 479 28.00 -21.04 8.80
N ARG A 480 27.67 -21.39 7.56
CA ARG A 480 27.90 -22.71 6.95
C ARG A 480 29.35 -22.81 6.48
N ASN A 481 29.95 -23.98 6.66
CA ASN A 481 31.25 -24.30 6.06
C ASN A 481 31.02 -24.75 4.60
N VAL A 482 31.29 -23.86 3.64
CA VAL A 482 31.03 -24.05 2.19
C VAL A 482 32.25 -23.64 1.36
#